data_AF-A0AA96LD30-F1
#
_entry.id   AF-A0AA96LD30-F1
#
_cell.length_a   1.000
_cell.length_b   1.000
_cell.length_c   1.000
_cell.angle_alpha   90.00
_cell.angle_beta   90.00
_cell.angle_gamma   90.00
#
_symmetry.space_group_name_H-M   'P 1'
#
loop_
_entity.id
_entity.type
_entity.pdbx_description
1 polymer ?
#
loop_
_entity_poly.entity_id
_entity_poly.type
_entity_poly.pdbx_seq_one_letter_code
_entity_poly.pdbx_strand_id
1 'polypeptide(L)'
;MKKTLSRLLAAAMIGLFVLSPALAESRNAPLFYDQVAVLAYHHIDETAESGVTITPDLFRRQLEYLQDKDYHFITLEDFKGFLAGGPVPANATLVTFDDGYQSFYTKAYPILKELDIPAVNFVITGDLEHPLDTRIPSLSRDQIQEMTTSPLSVTAQCHTHRLHRKSQEGTPLLLKQKTDGRLETPEEYASRIQNDTASCLRELDRIENRKHDSFAYPFGLFDKEAENNIQSAGIAFAFTTLNEMASRRCDPMQIPRINAGSPYMDPEKLHNQVLYRTSLEVPETKYVPLSRTLRQLGGFATQTESGQLQIQYKDQVYLVSPDTLTAKSGPSVIRLESPLQERNGKNYILLKDLESILGEKIVFNPNRHVYQTRQAPTVKASR
;
A
#
# COMPACT_ATOMS: atom_id res chain seq x y z
N MET A 1 42.73 74.53 -0.47
CA MET A 1 41.49 75.33 -0.45
C MET A 1 40.29 74.39 -0.29
N LYS A 2 39.54 74.55 0.83
CA LYS A 2 38.14 74.15 1.11
C LYS A 2 37.75 72.67 0.82
N LYS A 3 37.55 71.86 1.88
CA LYS A 3 36.25 71.39 2.44
C LYS A 3 35.50 70.47 1.44
N THR A 4 35.11 69.22 1.70
CA THR A 4 34.38 68.60 2.83
C THR A 4 34.31 67.09 2.51
N LEU A 5 34.71 66.17 3.37
CA LEU A 5 33.90 65.59 4.47
C LEU A 5 32.49 65.16 4.05
N SER A 6 32.38 64.01 3.38
CA SER A 6 31.18 63.17 3.31
C SER A 6 31.57 61.86 2.62
N ARG A 7 31.90 60.84 3.42
CA ARG A 7 31.94 59.39 3.10
C ARG A 7 32.53 58.64 4.30
N LEU A 8 31.90 58.82 5.45
CA LEU A 8 32.02 57.93 6.61
C LEU A 8 30.72 57.13 6.64
N LEU A 9 30.74 55.92 6.08
CA LEU A 9 29.83 54.78 6.34
C LEU A 9 29.88 53.72 5.22
N ALA A 10 31.07 53.46 4.67
CA ALA A 10 31.28 52.27 3.88
C ALA A 10 32.69 51.75 4.19
N ALA A 11 32.81 50.47 4.51
CA ALA A 11 34.03 49.74 4.83
C ALA A 11 34.51 49.82 6.30
N ALA A 12 33.75 49.19 7.20
CA ALA A 12 34.30 48.38 8.29
C ALA A 12 33.17 47.64 9.04
N MET A 13 32.54 46.67 8.38
CA MET A 13 31.96 45.51 9.08
C MET A 13 32.62 44.28 8.47
N ILE A 14 33.74 43.95 9.10
CA ILE A 14 34.51 42.74 8.95
C ILE A 14 33.62 41.57 9.38
N GLY A 15 33.61 40.53 8.54
CA GLY A 15 33.63 39.13 8.95
C GLY A 15 32.54 38.65 9.91
N LEU A 16 31.47 38.08 9.34
CA LEU A 16 30.91 36.80 9.79
C LEU A 16 29.87 36.27 8.79
N PHE A 17 30.25 36.05 7.53
CA PHE A 17 29.50 35.07 6.72
C PHE A 17 30.02 33.68 7.09
N VAL A 18 29.56 33.23 8.26
CA VAL A 18 29.64 31.84 8.69
C VAL A 18 29.03 31.00 7.57
N LEU A 19 29.80 30.02 7.10
CA LEU A 19 29.28 28.87 6.38
C LEU A 19 28.06 28.31 7.11
N SER A 20 26.86 28.51 6.57
CA SER A 20 25.69 27.72 6.94
C SER A 20 24.65 27.68 5.82
N PRO A 21 24.73 26.71 4.91
CA PRO A 21 23.55 26.00 4.43
C PRO A 21 23.55 24.64 5.14
N ALA A 22 23.54 24.66 6.46
CA ALA A 22 23.25 23.51 7.28
C ALA A 22 22.17 23.89 8.31
N LEU A 23 21.15 24.62 7.86
CA LEU A 23 19.81 24.23 8.24
C LEU A 23 19.45 23.05 7.34
N ALA A 24 20.13 21.93 7.56
CA ALA A 24 19.47 20.66 7.36
C ALA A 24 18.31 20.74 8.36
N GLU A 25 17.12 21.07 7.86
CA GLU A 25 15.90 20.64 8.54
C GLU A 25 16.18 19.22 8.98
N SER A 26 15.95 18.96 10.26
CA SER A 26 15.90 17.61 10.79
C SER A 26 14.78 16.88 10.03
N ARG A 27 15.05 16.46 8.79
CA ARG A 27 14.20 15.52 8.07
C ARG A 27 14.21 14.30 8.97
N ASN A 28 13.04 14.01 9.54
CA ASN A 28 12.88 12.81 10.34
C ASN A 28 13.41 11.64 9.52
N ALA A 29 14.05 10.66 10.18
CA ALA A 29 14.48 9.46 9.48
C ALA A 29 13.28 8.87 8.72
N PRO A 30 13.46 8.36 7.48
CA PRO A 30 12.40 7.73 6.72
C PRO A 30 11.59 6.74 7.55
N LEU A 31 10.27 6.87 7.53
CA LEU A 31 9.34 5.97 8.23
C LEU A 31 9.31 4.60 7.55
N PHE A 32 9.42 4.61 6.22
CA PHE A 32 9.56 3.42 5.39
C PHE A 32 10.24 3.75 4.05
N TYR A 33 10.84 2.72 3.45
CA TYR A 33 11.43 2.75 2.11
C TYR A 33 11.02 1.48 1.36
N ASP A 34 11.13 1.52 0.04
CA ASP A 34 10.85 0.38 -0.84
C ASP A 34 9.45 -0.24 -0.68
N GLN A 35 8.51 0.59 -0.24
CA GLN A 35 7.11 0.29 -0.01
C GLN A 35 6.30 1.54 -0.32
N VAL A 36 5.03 1.35 -0.70
CA VAL A 36 4.09 2.42 -0.99
C VAL A 36 2.85 2.22 -0.13
N ALA A 37 2.42 3.27 0.58
CA ALA A 37 1.11 3.33 1.20
C ALA A 37 0.08 3.65 0.12
N VAL A 38 -0.76 2.70 -0.26
CA VAL A 38 -1.87 2.96 -1.19
C VAL A 38 -3.13 3.25 -0.39
N LEU A 39 -3.64 4.47 -0.45
CA LEU A 39 -4.78 4.93 0.34
C LEU A 39 -6.07 4.80 -0.48
N ALA A 40 -7.11 4.21 0.10
CA ALA A 40 -8.42 4.07 -0.54
C ALA A 40 -9.45 5.02 0.08
N TYR A 41 -10.05 5.85 -0.77
CA TYR A 41 -11.16 6.75 -0.51
C TYR A 41 -12.36 6.40 -1.41
N HIS A 42 -13.56 6.87 -1.08
CA HIS A 42 -14.75 6.69 -1.92
C HIS A 42 -15.51 8.01 -2.04
N HIS A 43 -16.39 8.33 -1.10
CA HIS A 43 -17.28 9.48 -1.17
C HIS A 43 -16.77 10.62 -0.29
N ILE A 44 -16.69 11.84 -0.84
CA ILE A 44 -16.34 13.04 -0.09
C ILE A 44 -17.60 13.90 0.06
N ASP A 45 -18.16 13.99 1.26
CA ASP A 45 -19.38 14.76 1.49
C ASP A 45 -19.45 15.32 2.91
N GLU A 46 -20.14 16.46 3.09
CA GLU A 46 -20.30 17.11 4.39
C GLU A 46 -21.09 16.22 5.36
N THR A 47 -21.97 15.38 4.82
CA THR A 47 -22.71 14.38 5.59
C THR A 47 -22.03 13.02 5.46
N ALA A 48 -21.53 12.49 6.58
CA ALA A 48 -21.04 11.12 6.67
C ALA A 48 -22.22 10.13 6.63
N GLU A 49 -22.79 9.93 5.45
CA GLU A 49 -23.98 9.07 5.23
C GLU A 49 -23.66 7.58 5.26
N SER A 50 -22.38 7.20 5.23
CA SER A 50 -21.93 5.82 5.20
C SER A 50 -20.56 5.64 5.85
N GLY A 51 -20.17 4.39 6.11
CA GLY A 51 -18.84 4.06 6.63
C GLY A 51 -17.68 4.32 5.67
N VAL A 52 -17.95 4.74 4.44
CA VAL A 52 -16.98 5.08 3.39
C VAL A 52 -17.15 6.54 2.87
N THR A 53 -17.85 7.37 3.64
CA THR A 53 -18.01 8.81 3.36
C THR A 53 -17.23 9.62 4.39
N ILE A 54 -16.39 10.57 3.93
CA ILE A 54 -15.69 11.53 4.81
C ILE A 54 -15.94 12.97 4.36
N THR A 55 -15.81 13.92 5.28
CA THR A 55 -15.96 15.35 4.95
C THR A 55 -14.76 15.88 4.16
N PRO A 56 -14.94 16.94 3.34
CA PRO A 56 -13.82 17.64 2.71
C PRO A 56 -12.77 18.12 3.72
N ASP A 57 -13.19 18.62 4.89
CA ASP A 57 -12.28 19.03 5.98
C ASP A 57 -11.43 17.86 6.48
N LEU A 58 -12.05 16.72 6.78
CA LEU A 58 -11.33 15.54 7.25
C LEU A 58 -10.34 15.05 6.19
N PHE A 59 -10.76 14.99 4.93
CA PHE A 59 -9.90 14.60 3.81
C PHE A 59 -8.68 15.53 3.69
N ARG A 60 -8.88 16.85 3.69
CA ARG A 60 -7.79 17.84 3.65
C ARG A 60 -6.82 17.63 4.81
N ARG A 61 -7.34 17.55 6.04
CA ARG A 61 -6.51 17.40 7.25
C ARG A 61 -5.71 16.10 7.25
N GLN A 62 -6.23 15.02 6.67
CA GLN A 62 -5.47 13.78 6.50
C GLN A 62 -4.27 14.01 5.57
N LEU A 63 -4.46 14.63 4.41
CA LEU A 63 -3.39 14.86 3.44
C LEU A 63 -2.32 15.82 3.96
N GLU A 64 -2.72 16.96 4.54
CA GLU A 64 -1.81 17.92 5.15
C GLU A 64 -0.98 17.29 6.28
N TYR A 65 -1.62 16.49 7.14
CA TYR A 65 -0.92 15.77 8.20
C TYR A 65 0.11 14.77 7.65
N LEU A 66 -0.19 14.09 6.54
CA LEU A 66 0.78 13.20 5.90
C LEU A 66 1.94 13.98 5.27
N GLN A 67 1.69 15.14 4.65
CA GLN A 67 2.76 16.05 4.17
C GLN A 67 3.66 16.51 5.33
N ASP A 68 3.08 16.90 6.46
CA ASP A 68 3.80 17.28 7.69
C ASP A 68 4.65 16.14 8.27
N LYS A 69 4.36 14.89 7.89
CA LYS A 69 5.12 13.68 8.26
C LYS A 69 6.08 13.21 7.16
N ASP A 70 6.42 14.06 6.20
CA ASP A 70 7.31 13.79 5.08
C ASP A 70 6.83 12.64 4.16
N TYR A 71 5.51 12.48 3.98
CA TYR A 71 4.97 11.54 3.00
C TYR A 71 5.11 12.13 1.60
N HIS A 72 5.59 11.33 0.65
CA HIS A 72 5.76 11.75 -0.74
C HIS A 72 4.65 11.13 -1.59
N PHE A 73 3.74 11.97 -2.06
CA PHE A 73 2.66 11.54 -2.94
C PHE A 73 3.19 11.27 -4.35
N ILE A 74 2.84 10.12 -4.91
CA ILE A 74 3.37 9.63 -6.19
C ILE A 74 2.24 9.41 -7.22
N THR A 75 2.59 9.46 -8.49
CA THR A 75 1.65 9.16 -9.58
C THR A 75 1.41 7.66 -9.72
N LEU A 76 0.37 7.28 -10.46
CA LEU A 76 0.15 5.87 -10.83
C LEU A 76 1.34 5.30 -11.64
N GLU A 77 1.95 6.12 -12.49
CA GLU A 77 3.09 5.67 -13.32
C GLU A 77 4.37 5.48 -12.48
N ASP A 78 4.61 6.32 -11.48
CA ASP A 78 5.68 6.08 -10.49
C ASP A 78 5.45 4.77 -9.75
N PHE A 79 4.20 4.51 -9.35
CA PHE A 79 3.83 3.28 -8.65
C PHE A 79 4.02 2.03 -9.53
N LYS A 80 3.59 2.06 -10.80
CA LYS A 80 3.83 0.98 -11.75
C LYS A 80 5.33 0.78 -12.01
N GLY A 81 6.07 1.88 -12.17
CA GLY A 81 7.53 1.85 -12.30
C GLY A 81 8.20 1.20 -11.09
N PHE A 82 7.73 1.50 -9.88
CA PHE A 82 8.17 0.84 -8.65
C PHE A 82 7.94 -0.68 -8.68
N LEU A 83 6.75 -1.14 -9.08
CA LEU A 83 6.48 -2.58 -9.22
C LEU A 83 7.34 -3.24 -10.30
N ALA A 84 7.72 -2.50 -11.35
CA ALA A 84 8.63 -2.95 -12.40
C ALA A 84 10.12 -2.94 -12.00
N GLY A 85 10.46 -2.58 -10.76
CA GLY A 85 11.85 -2.56 -10.27
C GLY A 85 12.50 -1.17 -10.21
N GLY A 86 11.78 -0.12 -10.62
CA GLY A 86 12.23 1.27 -10.51
C GLY A 86 12.26 1.79 -9.07
N PRO A 87 12.99 2.87 -8.79
CA PRO A 87 13.03 3.48 -7.46
C PRO A 87 11.70 4.14 -7.09
N VAL A 88 11.47 4.34 -5.79
CA VAL A 88 10.36 5.13 -5.24
C VAL A 88 10.90 5.97 -4.08
N PRO A 89 10.40 7.20 -3.84
CA PRO A 89 10.84 7.99 -2.69
C PRO A 89 10.57 7.26 -1.35
N ALA A 90 11.29 7.67 -0.31
CA ALA A 90 10.92 7.29 1.06
C ALA A 90 9.49 7.76 1.36
N ASN A 91 8.78 7.06 2.25
CA ASN A 91 7.41 7.40 2.66
C ASN A 91 6.42 7.57 1.47
N ALA A 92 6.66 6.84 0.38
CA ALA A 92 5.87 6.96 -0.84
C ALA A 92 4.40 6.59 -0.62
N THR A 93 3.49 7.38 -1.21
CA THR A 93 2.05 7.27 -0.97
C THR A 93 1.27 7.49 -2.26
N LEU A 94 0.39 6.56 -2.59
CA LEU A 94 -0.52 6.66 -3.74
C LEU A 94 -1.93 6.89 -3.22
N VAL A 95 -2.59 7.97 -3.67
CA VAL A 95 -3.97 8.26 -3.31
C VAL A 95 -4.91 7.68 -4.36
N THR A 96 -5.86 6.87 -3.91
CA THR A 96 -6.86 6.23 -4.79
C THR A 96 -8.28 6.49 -4.31
N PHE A 97 -9.20 6.61 -5.25
CA PHE A 97 -10.63 6.79 -5.04
C PHE A 97 -11.40 5.74 -5.82
N ASP A 98 -12.44 5.16 -5.23
CA ASP A 98 -13.32 4.20 -5.90
C ASP A 98 -14.66 4.85 -6.29
N ASP A 99 -15.45 4.08 -7.04
CA ASP A 99 -16.82 4.35 -7.51
C ASP A 99 -17.01 5.44 -8.57
N GLY A 100 -16.12 6.43 -8.67
CA GLY A 100 -16.25 7.50 -9.67
C GLY A 100 -17.35 8.51 -9.35
N TYR A 101 -17.59 8.80 -8.06
CA TYR A 101 -18.56 9.81 -7.63
C TYR A 101 -18.17 11.23 -8.07
N GLN A 102 -19.18 12.05 -8.38
CA GLN A 102 -19.02 13.45 -8.76
C GLN A 102 -18.31 14.29 -7.69
N SER A 103 -18.44 13.91 -6.41
CA SER A 103 -17.74 14.58 -5.32
C SER A 103 -16.22 14.46 -5.39
N PHE A 104 -15.68 13.48 -6.11
CA PHE A 104 -14.25 13.49 -6.43
C PHE A 104 -13.89 14.78 -7.20
N TYR A 105 -14.64 15.15 -8.23
CA TYR A 105 -14.40 16.37 -9.00
C TYR A 105 -14.76 17.64 -8.22
N THR A 106 -15.91 17.67 -7.53
CA THR A 106 -16.40 18.93 -6.93
C THR A 106 -15.79 19.24 -5.56
N LYS A 107 -15.27 18.23 -4.84
CA LYS A 107 -14.79 18.38 -3.46
C LYS A 107 -13.36 17.90 -3.26
N ALA A 108 -12.99 16.72 -3.77
CA ALA A 108 -11.64 16.18 -3.58
C ALA A 108 -10.59 16.85 -4.49
N TYR A 109 -10.89 16.97 -5.78
CA TYR A 109 -9.97 17.47 -6.81
C TYR A 109 -9.47 18.90 -6.55
N PRO A 110 -10.30 19.87 -6.09
CA PRO A 110 -9.79 21.20 -5.71
C PRO A 110 -8.77 21.13 -4.57
N ILE A 111 -9.00 20.28 -3.56
CA ILE A 111 -8.06 20.09 -2.44
C ILE A 111 -6.76 19.46 -2.94
N LEU A 112 -6.85 18.40 -3.74
CA LEU A 112 -5.69 17.76 -4.35
C LEU A 112 -4.87 18.74 -5.18
N LYS A 113 -5.53 19.62 -5.94
CA LYS A 113 -4.88 20.64 -6.78
C LYS A 113 -4.16 21.70 -5.95
N GLU A 114 -4.76 22.14 -4.85
CA GLU A 114 -4.12 23.09 -3.92
C GLU A 114 -2.90 22.50 -3.22
N LEU A 115 -2.94 21.20 -2.90
CA LEU A 115 -1.85 20.50 -2.20
C LEU A 115 -0.81 19.87 -3.16
N ASP A 116 -1.03 19.98 -4.47
CA ASP A 116 -0.22 19.34 -5.54
C ASP A 116 -0.08 17.81 -5.37
N ILE A 117 -1.20 17.15 -5.06
CA ILE A 117 -1.25 15.70 -4.79
C ILE A 117 -1.86 14.95 -5.98
N PRO A 118 -1.11 14.05 -6.65
CA PRO A 118 -1.66 13.18 -7.68
C PRO A 118 -2.62 12.14 -7.11
N ALA A 119 -3.55 11.66 -7.92
CA ALA A 119 -4.54 10.66 -7.50
C ALA A 119 -5.01 9.75 -8.64
N VAL A 120 -5.56 8.60 -8.27
CA VAL A 120 -6.21 7.65 -9.19
C VAL A 120 -7.69 7.56 -8.82
N ASN A 121 -8.58 7.63 -9.81
CA ASN A 121 -10.01 7.44 -9.61
C ASN A 121 -10.48 6.20 -10.38
N PHE A 122 -10.90 5.15 -9.69
CA PHE A 122 -11.47 3.95 -10.28
C PHE A 122 -12.96 4.17 -10.52
N VAL A 123 -13.37 4.16 -11.79
CA VAL A 123 -14.69 4.59 -12.26
C VAL A 123 -15.53 3.41 -12.69
N ILE A 124 -16.79 3.38 -12.24
CA ILE A 124 -17.82 2.47 -12.76
C ILE A 124 -18.34 3.07 -14.08
N THR A 125 -17.78 2.62 -15.20
CA THR A 125 -17.96 3.33 -16.48
C THR A 125 -19.39 3.31 -17.02
N GLY A 126 -20.22 2.34 -16.61
CA GLY A 126 -21.64 2.30 -16.97
C GLY A 126 -22.45 3.43 -16.33
N ASP A 127 -22.02 3.92 -15.17
CA ASP A 127 -22.69 5.03 -14.48
C ASP A 127 -22.47 6.37 -15.20
N LEU A 128 -21.47 6.47 -16.08
CA LEU A 128 -21.22 7.65 -16.89
C LEU A 128 -22.29 7.89 -17.97
N GLU A 129 -23.09 6.87 -18.33
CA GLU A 129 -24.16 7.03 -19.34
C GLU A 129 -25.22 8.04 -18.87
N HIS A 130 -25.61 7.94 -17.60
CA HIS A 130 -26.61 8.80 -16.95
C HIS A 130 -26.13 9.20 -15.54
N PRO A 131 -25.09 10.05 -15.43
CA PRO A 131 -24.36 10.25 -14.19
C PRO A 131 -25.18 10.93 -13.08
N LEU A 132 -26.29 11.57 -13.41
CA LEU A 132 -27.20 12.20 -12.43
C LEU A 132 -28.32 11.27 -11.96
N ASP A 133 -28.51 10.13 -12.63
CA ASP A 133 -29.58 9.17 -12.30
C ASP A 133 -29.12 8.11 -11.28
N THR A 134 -27.83 8.10 -10.95
CA THR A 134 -27.27 7.23 -9.91
C THR A 134 -27.65 7.72 -8.51
N ARG A 135 -27.68 6.81 -7.53
CA ARG A 135 -28.04 7.13 -6.14
C ARG A 135 -27.17 8.24 -5.54
N ILE A 136 -25.87 8.18 -5.83
CA ILE A 136 -24.91 9.27 -5.59
C ILE A 136 -24.48 9.71 -6.99
N PRO A 137 -24.55 11.01 -7.35
CA PRO A 137 -24.13 11.48 -8.66
C PRO A 137 -22.72 11.02 -9.02
N SER A 138 -22.55 10.54 -10.24
CA SER A 138 -21.28 10.08 -10.79
C SER A 138 -20.59 11.18 -11.57
N LEU A 139 -19.30 11.02 -11.84
CA LEU A 139 -18.57 11.90 -12.75
C LEU A 139 -19.21 11.90 -14.14
N SER A 140 -19.13 13.03 -14.82
CA SER A 140 -19.36 13.10 -16.27
C SER A 140 -18.07 12.84 -17.05
N ARG A 141 -18.19 12.50 -18.34
CA ARG A 141 -17.03 12.35 -19.23
C ARG A 141 -16.19 13.63 -19.32
N ASP A 142 -16.85 14.78 -19.38
CA ASP A 142 -16.17 16.08 -19.44
C ASP A 142 -15.37 16.37 -18.16
N GLN A 143 -15.92 16.03 -16.99
CA GLN A 143 -15.19 16.16 -15.72
C GLN A 143 -13.96 15.25 -15.67
N ILE A 144 -14.08 14.00 -16.14
CA ILE A 144 -12.94 13.08 -16.23
C ILE A 144 -11.88 13.69 -17.17
N GLN A 145 -12.28 14.13 -18.36
CA GLN A 145 -11.38 14.74 -19.35
C GLN A 145 -10.63 15.96 -18.79
N GLU A 146 -11.33 16.83 -18.07
CA GLU A 146 -10.73 18.03 -17.47
C GLU A 146 -9.69 17.67 -16.42
N MET A 147 -9.99 16.74 -15.52
CA MET A 147 -9.06 16.33 -14.46
C MET A 147 -7.83 15.62 -15.00
N THR A 148 -7.99 14.78 -16.03
CA THR A 148 -6.91 13.94 -16.55
C THR A 148 -5.98 14.67 -17.52
N THR A 149 -6.41 15.81 -18.05
CA THR A 149 -5.56 16.72 -18.86
C THR A 149 -4.89 17.82 -18.04
N SER A 150 -5.20 17.90 -16.75
CA SER A 150 -4.58 18.82 -15.78
C SER A 150 -3.14 18.41 -15.46
N PRO A 151 -2.25 19.37 -15.14
CA PRO A 151 -0.88 19.06 -14.71
C PRO A 151 -0.78 18.26 -13.40
N LEU A 152 -1.85 18.17 -12.60
CA LEU A 152 -1.88 17.47 -11.30
C LEU A 152 -1.64 15.95 -11.37
N SER A 153 -1.63 15.35 -12.58
CA SER A 153 -1.46 13.91 -12.78
C SER A 153 -2.54 13.05 -12.09
N VAL A 154 -3.81 13.44 -12.29
CA VAL A 154 -4.97 12.61 -11.95
C VAL A 154 -5.27 11.65 -13.10
N THR A 155 -5.57 10.39 -12.80
CA THR A 155 -5.97 9.41 -13.82
C THR A 155 -7.30 8.75 -13.47
N ALA A 156 -8.13 8.42 -14.48
CA ALA A 156 -9.26 7.52 -14.28
C ALA A 156 -8.86 6.09 -14.67
N GLN A 157 -9.34 5.08 -13.94
CA GLN A 157 -9.02 3.67 -14.15
C GLN A 157 -10.29 2.82 -13.96
N CYS A 158 -10.22 1.53 -14.27
CA CYS A 158 -11.43 0.71 -14.36
C CYS A 158 -11.95 0.25 -12.98
N HIS A 159 -13.24 0.44 -12.71
CA HIS A 159 -13.95 -0.18 -11.58
C HIS A 159 -15.14 -1.02 -12.04
N THR A 160 -14.95 -1.79 -13.11
CA THR A 160 -15.99 -2.47 -13.89
C THR A 160 -16.84 -1.51 -14.74
N HIS A 161 -17.60 -2.06 -15.67
CA HIS A 161 -18.62 -1.31 -16.41
C HIS A 161 -19.96 -1.37 -15.69
N ARG A 162 -20.46 -2.57 -15.34
CA ARG A 162 -21.77 -2.79 -14.71
C ARG A 162 -21.75 -3.84 -13.58
N LEU A 163 -20.58 -4.33 -13.18
CA LEU A 163 -20.45 -5.41 -12.20
C LEU A 163 -20.22 -4.95 -10.75
N HIS A 164 -20.26 -3.64 -10.47
CA HIS A 164 -20.17 -3.10 -9.11
C HIS A 164 -21.50 -3.23 -8.33
N ARG A 165 -22.04 -4.44 -8.25
CA ARG A 165 -23.26 -4.78 -7.51
C ARG A 165 -23.15 -6.19 -6.94
N LYS A 166 -24.09 -6.54 -6.08
CA LYS A 166 -24.30 -7.92 -5.61
C LYS A 166 -25.60 -8.45 -6.23
N SER A 167 -25.64 -9.75 -6.52
CA SER A 167 -26.88 -10.42 -6.90
C SER A 167 -27.86 -10.47 -5.72
N GLN A 168 -29.07 -10.98 -5.98
CA GLN A 168 -30.10 -11.13 -4.94
C GLN A 168 -29.65 -12.03 -3.78
N GLU A 169 -28.77 -13.00 -4.05
CA GLU A 169 -28.17 -13.88 -3.03
C GLU A 169 -27.01 -13.21 -2.27
N GLY A 170 -26.67 -11.96 -2.59
CA GLY A 170 -25.59 -11.20 -1.93
C GLY A 170 -24.20 -11.45 -2.52
N THR A 171 -24.08 -12.27 -3.57
CA THR A 171 -22.80 -12.56 -4.22
C THR A 171 -22.36 -11.39 -5.10
N PRO A 172 -21.13 -10.84 -4.93
CA PRO A 172 -20.59 -9.85 -5.85
C PRO A 172 -20.64 -10.32 -7.29
N LEU A 173 -21.08 -9.48 -8.21
CA LEU A 173 -21.23 -9.87 -9.61
C LEU A 173 -19.90 -10.21 -10.27
N LEU A 174 -18.75 -9.78 -9.72
CA LEU A 174 -17.45 -10.21 -10.25
C LEU A 174 -17.15 -11.70 -10.00
N LEU A 175 -17.91 -12.40 -9.15
CA LEU A 175 -17.79 -13.84 -8.90
C LEU A 175 -18.77 -14.64 -9.76
N LYS A 176 -18.67 -15.98 -9.71
CA LYS A 176 -19.66 -16.88 -10.34
C LYS A 176 -21.06 -16.62 -9.80
N GLN A 177 -22.02 -16.48 -10.71
CA GLN A 177 -23.42 -16.26 -10.36
C GLN A 177 -24.24 -17.54 -10.46
N LYS A 178 -25.31 -17.58 -9.67
CA LYS A 178 -26.35 -18.59 -9.75
C LYS A 178 -27.63 -17.91 -10.23
N THR A 179 -28.18 -18.39 -11.34
CA THR A 179 -29.42 -17.87 -11.93
C THR A 179 -30.41 -19.03 -12.04
N ASP A 180 -31.61 -18.87 -11.48
CA ASP A 180 -32.68 -19.88 -11.50
C ASP A 180 -32.22 -21.29 -11.05
N GLY A 181 -31.40 -21.36 -10.01
CA GLY A 181 -30.89 -22.63 -9.48
C GLY A 181 -29.64 -23.15 -10.19
N ARG A 182 -29.26 -22.61 -11.35
CA ARG A 182 -28.11 -23.04 -12.16
C ARG A 182 -26.90 -22.14 -11.91
N LEU A 183 -25.75 -22.76 -11.62
CA LEU A 183 -24.47 -22.04 -11.56
C LEU A 183 -23.98 -21.76 -12.99
N GLU A 184 -23.41 -20.58 -13.22
CA GLU A 184 -22.75 -20.24 -14.48
C GLU A 184 -21.68 -21.27 -14.86
N THR A 185 -21.58 -21.58 -16.15
CA THR A 185 -20.45 -22.35 -16.67
C THR A 185 -19.18 -21.50 -16.68
N PRO A 186 -17.98 -22.10 -16.71
CA PRO A 186 -16.72 -21.35 -16.84
C PRO A 186 -16.71 -20.39 -18.04
N GLU A 187 -17.31 -20.76 -19.17
CA GLU A 187 -17.36 -19.95 -20.39
C GLU A 187 -18.32 -18.76 -20.24
N GLU A 188 -19.49 -18.97 -19.63
CA GLU A 188 -20.44 -17.89 -19.33
C GLU A 188 -19.82 -16.86 -18.39
N TYR A 189 -19.18 -17.35 -17.33
CA TYR A 189 -18.47 -16.52 -16.37
C TYR A 189 -17.34 -15.72 -17.03
N ALA A 190 -16.46 -16.40 -17.76
CA ALA A 190 -15.35 -15.77 -18.46
C ALA A 190 -15.84 -14.70 -19.44
N SER A 191 -16.82 -15.03 -20.27
CA SER A 191 -17.42 -14.09 -21.23
C SER A 191 -17.99 -12.85 -20.52
N ARG A 192 -18.73 -13.02 -19.42
CA ARG A 192 -19.31 -11.92 -18.67
C ARG A 192 -18.25 -10.99 -18.08
N ILE A 193 -17.22 -11.54 -17.43
CA ILE A 193 -16.16 -10.73 -16.80
C ILE A 193 -15.29 -10.04 -17.85
N GLN A 194 -14.90 -10.76 -18.91
CA GLN A 194 -14.05 -10.21 -19.96
C GLN A 194 -14.76 -9.12 -20.76
N ASN A 195 -16.04 -9.32 -21.10
CA ASN A 195 -16.81 -8.33 -21.85
C ASN A 195 -17.08 -7.06 -21.04
N ASP A 196 -17.38 -7.19 -19.75
CA ASP A 196 -17.56 -6.04 -18.86
C ASP A 196 -16.25 -5.25 -18.71
N THR A 197 -15.15 -5.94 -18.42
CA THR A 197 -13.82 -5.34 -18.28
C THR A 197 -13.38 -4.64 -19.57
N ALA A 198 -13.56 -5.29 -20.73
CA ALA A 198 -13.24 -4.70 -22.01
C ALA A 198 -14.13 -3.49 -22.34
N SER A 199 -15.40 -3.47 -21.90
CA SER A 199 -16.28 -2.31 -22.06
C SER A 199 -15.79 -1.14 -21.21
N CYS A 200 -15.39 -1.42 -19.98
CA CYS A 200 -14.81 -0.44 -19.08
C CYS A 200 -13.53 0.19 -19.63
N LEU A 201 -12.59 -0.62 -20.09
CA LEU A 201 -11.35 -0.15 -20.71
C LEU A 201 -11.63 0.65 -21.99
N ARG A 202 -12.54 0.20 -22.86
CA ARG A 202 -12.90 0.94 -24.07
C ARG A 202 -13.48 2.32 -23.79
N GLU A 203 -14.33 2.45 -22.76
CA GLU A 203 -14.90 3.75 -22.40
C GLU A 203 -13.83 4.71 -21.88
N LEU A 204 -12.95 4.26 -20.99
CA LEU A 204 -11.84 5.08 -20.49
C LEU A 204 -10.83 5.44 -21.59
N ASP A 205 -10.47 4.48 -22.44
CA ASP A 205 -9.58 4.69 -23.58
C ASP A 205 -10.10 5.76 -24.54
N ARG A 206 -11.43 5.82 -24.74
CA ARG A 206 -12.07 6.83 -25.58
C ARG A 206 -12.03 8.22 -24.97
N ILE A 207 -12.22 8.32 -23.65
CA ILE A 207 -12.17 9.59 -22.94
C ILE A 207 -10.74 10.13 -23.00
N GLU A 208 -9.77 9.41 -22.41
CA GLU A 208 -8.40 9.94 -22.24
C GLU A 208 -7.51 9.75 -23.49
N ASN A 209 -8.00 9.11 -24.55
CA ASN A 209 -7.23 8.79 -25.77
C ASN A 209 -5.88 8.09 -25.48
N ARG A 210 -5.88 7.16 -24.53
CA ARG A 210 -4.72 6.34 -24.14
C ARG A 210 -5.18 4.98 -23.64
N LYS A 211 -4.26 4.01 -23.56
CA LYS A 211 -4.58 2.67 -23.05
C LYS A 211 -4.61 2.64 -21.52
N HIS A 212 -5.65 2.01 -20.98
CA HIS A 212 -5.81 1.73 -19.56
C HIS A 212 -5.55 0.25 -19.26
N ASP A 213 -4.99 -0.02 -18.08
CA ASP A 213 -4.53 -1.34 -17.66
C ASP A 213 -4.71 -1.57 -16.15
N SER A 214 -5.29 -0.61 -15.43
CA SER A 214 -5.42 -0.66 -13.98
C SER A 214 -6.88 -0.81 -13.57
N PHE A 215 -7.12 -1.58 -12.51
CA PHE A 215 -8.44 -2.00 -12.07
C PHE A 215 -8.55 -1.97 -10.54
N ALA A 216 -9.71 -1.61 -9.99
CA ALA A 216 -10.00 -1.89 -8.58
C ALA A 216 -11.11 -2.94 -8.49
N TYR A 217 -10.93 -3.96 -7.65
CA TYR A 217 -11.96 -4.97 -7.42
C TYR A 217 -13.13 -4.38 -6.64
N PRO A 218 -14.39 -4.47 -7.14
CA PRO A 218 -15.57 -4.13 -6.37
C PRO A 218 -15.56 -4.80 -5.00
N PHE A 219 -15.75 -3.99 -3.94
CA PHE A 219 -15.71 -4.46 -2.55
C PHE A 219 -14.37 -5.10 -2.11
N GLY A 220 -13.34 -5.11 -2.97
CA GLY A 220 -12.11 -5.86 -2.79
C GLY A 220 -12.26 -7.38 -2.87
N LEU A 221 -13.38 -7.89 -3.40
CA LEU A 221 -13.69 -9.32 -3.45
C LEU A 221 -13.48 -9.87 -4.85
N PHE A 222 -12.71 -10.96 -4.94
CA PHE A 222 -12.41 -11.66 -6.19
C PHE A 222 -12.03 -13.12 -5.93
N ASP A 223 -12.07 -13.94 -6.98
CA ASP A 223 -11.47 -15.27 -7.01
C ASP A 223 -10.40 -15.35 -8.11
N LYS A 224 -9.67 -16.47 -8.16
CA LYS A 224 -8.58 -16.63 -9.14
C LYS A 224 -9.08 -16.63 -10.59
N GLU A 225 -10.30 -17.11 -10.83
CA GLU A 225 -10.89 -17.10 -12.17
C GLU A 225 -11.25 -15.66 -12.61
N ALA A 226 -11.81 -14.83 -11.72
CA ALA A 226 -12.03 -13.39 -11.97
C ALA A 226 -10.71 -12.69 -12.31
N GLU A 227 -9.67 -12.91 -11.50
CA GLU A 227 -8.33 -12.35 -11.71
C GLU A 227 -7.80 -12.70 -13.11
N ASN A 228 -7.84 -13.99 -13.48
CA ASN A 228 -7.39 -14.45 -14.80
C ASN A 228 -8.22 -13.84 -15.94
N ASN A 229 -9.53 -13.67 -15.74
CA ASN A 229 -10.43 -13.12 -16.74
C ASN A 229 -10.22 -11.62 -16.97
N ILE A 230 -10.07 -10.82 -15.91
CA ILE A 230 -9.76 -9.39 -16.07
C ILE A 230 -8.36 -9.20 -16.67
N GLN A 231 -7.39 -10.06 -16.30
CA GLN A 231 -6.05 -10.04 -16.87
C GLN A 231 -6.08 -10.33 -18.37
N SER A 232 -6.84 -11.36 -18.78
CA SER A 232 -7.04 -11.71 -20.20
C SER A 232 -7.72 -10.60 -20.99
N ALA A 233 -8.49 -9.73 -20.33
CA ALA A 233 -9.13 -8.57 -20.94
C ALA A 233 -8.22 -7.32 -21.02
N GLY A 234 -6.98 -7.40 -20.52
CA GLY A 234 -5.98 -6.33 -20.64
C GLY A 234 -5.60 -5.62 -19.33
N ILE A 235 -6.12 -6.07 -18.18
CA ILE A 235 -5.67 -5.55 -16.87
C ILE A 235 -4.29 -6.10 -16.52
N ALA A 236 -3.38 -5.21 -16.15
CA ALA A 236 -2.03 -5.55 -15.67
C ALA A 236 -1.86 -5.25 -14.17
N PHE A 237 -2.64 -4.33 -13.61
CA PHE A 237 -2.57 -3.92 -12.21
C PHE A 237 -3.96 -3.92 -11.59
N ALA A 238 -4.18 -4.71 -10.53
CA ALA A 238 -5.48 -4.79 -9.87
C ALA A 238 -5.40 -4.56 -8.35
N PHE A 239 -6.20 -3.61 -7.86
CA PHE A 239 -6.21 -3.10 -6.50
C PHE A 239 -7.31 -3.74 -5.66
N THR A 240 -6.94 -4.19 -4.46
CA THR A 240 -7.79 -4.91 -3.51
C THR A 240 -8.06 -4.07 -2.26
N THR A 241 -8.78 -4.61 -1.28
CA THR A 241 -8.93 -3.99 0.06
C THR A 241 -8.07 -4.68 1.11
N LEU A 242 -7.05 -5.46 0.70
CA LEU A 242 -6.07 -6.03 1.60
C LEU A 242 -5.33 -4.90 2.32
N ASN A 243 -5.49 -4.87 3.64
CA ASN A 243 -5.11 -3.73 4.45
C ASN A 243 -3.63 -3.82 4.85
N GLU A 244 -2.74 -3.68 3.86
CA GLU A 244 -1.28 -3.85 3.95
C GLU A 244 -0.54 -2.75 3.17
N MET A 245 0.79 -2.71 3.28
CA MET A 245 1.65 -1.88 2.41
C MET A 245 1.86 -2.57 1.07
N ALA A 246 1.90 -1.81 -0.02
CA ALA A 246 2.38 -2.33 -1.30
C ALA A 246 3.91 -2.40 -1.27
N SER A 247 4.48 -3.52 -1.69
CA SER A 247 5.94 -3.75 -1.77
C SER A 247 6.30 -4.30 -3.14
N ARG A 248 7.58 -4.35 -3.51
CA ARG A 248 8.02 -4.93 -4.80
C ARG A 248 7.59 -6.38 -5.03
N ARG A 249 7.23 -7.08 -3.96
CA ARG A 249 6.82 -8.49 -3.98
C ARG A 249 5.31 -8.68 -3.87
N CYS A 250 4.51 -7.60 -3.92
CA CYS A 250 3.08 -7.77 -4.07
C CYS A 250 2.79 -8.27 -5.49
N ASP A 251 1.80 -9.14 -5.61
CA ASP A 251 1.26 -9.53 -6.90
C ASP A 251 0.64 -8.28 -7.56
N PRO A 252 1.04 -7.89 -8.78
CA PRO A 252 0.41 -6.76 -9.49
C PRO A 252 -1.11 -6.90 -9.63
N MET A 253 -1.63 -8.13 -9.61
CA MET A 253 -3.08 -8.40 -9.67
C MET A 253 -3.76 -8.40 -8.29
N GLN A 254 -3.02 -8.16 -7.20
CA GLN A 254 -3.54 -8.12 -5.82
C GLN A 254 -2.89 -7.01 -4.99
N ILE A 255 -2.85 -5.79 -5.55
CA ILE A 255 -2.24 -4.63 -4.90
C ILE A 255 -3.03 -4.28 -3.62
N PRO A 256 -2.39 -4.24 -2.44
CA PRO A 256 -3.06 -3.92 -1.18
C PRO A 256 -3.36 -2.43 -1.06
N ARG A 257 -4.42 -2.09 -0.32
CA ARG A 257 -4.82 -0.71 -0.02
C ARG A 257 -5.24 -0.55 1.44
N ILE A 258 -4.83 0.57 2.02
CA ILE A 258 -5.20 0.99 3.37
C ILE A 258 -6.47 1.83 3.27
N ASN A 259 -7.53 1.42 3.97
CA ASN A 259 -8.77 2.19 4.02
C ASN A 259 -8.53 3.51 4.77
N ALA A 260 -8.60 4.63 4.05
CA ALA A 260 -8.45 5.98 4.59
C ALA A 260 -9.80 6.74 4.62
N GLY A 261 -10.76 6.32 3.79
CA GLY A 261 -12.08 6.94 3.63
C GLY A 261 -13.13 6.57 4.69
N SER A 262 -12.73 6.21 5.93
CA SER A 262 -13.68 5.99 7.02
C SER A 262 -13.89 7.28 7.83
N PRO A 263 -15.13 7.65 8.21
CA PRO A 263 -15.39 8.85 9.02
C PRO A 263 -14.75 8.80 10.42
N TYR A 264 -14.32 7.63 10.87
CA TYR A 264 -13.63 7.45 12.16
C TYR A 264 -12.09 7.46 12.04
N MET A 265 -11.58 7.60 10.81
CA MET A 265 -10.14 7.66 10.51
C MET A 265 -9.66 9.11 10.58
N ASP A 266 -9.29 9.58 11.76
CA ASP A 266 -8.61 10.87 11.89
C ASP A 266 -7.17 10.81 11.32
N PRO A 267 -6.51 11.96 11.10
CA PRO A 267 -5.18 12.01 10.48
C PRO A 267 -4.10 11.21 11.24
N GLU A 268 -4.11 11.26 12.57
CA GLU A 268 -3.13 10.55 13.39
C GLU A 268 -3.38 9.03 13.32
N LYS A 269 -4.64 8.59 13.36
CA LYS A 269 -4.99 7.19 13.16
C LYS A 269 -4.56 6.69 11.80
N LEU A 270 -4.77 7.46 10.72
CA LEU A 270 -4.35 7.08 9.38
C LEU A 270 -2.83 6.87 9.31
N HIS A 271 -2.06 7.84 9.81
CA HIS A 271 -0.61 7.72 9.92
C HIS A 271 -0.20 6.47 10.71
N ASN A 272 -0.82 6.24 11.87
CA ASN A 272 -0.56 5.05 12.69
C ASN A 272 -0.94 3.74 11.97
N GLN A 273 -1.99 3.72 11.14
CA GLN A 273 -2.32 2.56 10.32
C GLN A 273 -1.21 2.27 9.30
N VAL A 274 -0.64 3.29 8.66
CA VAL A 274 0.51 3.11 7.75
C VAL A 274 1.73 2.57 8.51
N LEU A 275 2.09 3.18 9.65
CA LEU A 275 3.22 2.73 10.45
C LEU A 275 3.04 1.30 10.98
N TYR A 276 1.81 0.92 11.34
CA TYR A 276 1.49 -0.41 11.83
C TYR A 276 1.78 -1.50 10.79
N ARG A 277 1.57 -1.19 9.50
CA ARG A 277 1.70 -2.12 8.37
C ARG A 277 3.08 -2.12 7.75
N THR A 278 3.86 -1.08 8.00
CA THR A 278 5.24 -0.96 7.53
C THR A 278 6.01 -2.23 7.92
N SER A 279 6.49 -2.93 6.91
CA SER A 279 7.23 -4.18 7.10
C SER A 279 8.46 -4.14 6.23
N LEU A 280 9.62 -3.89 6.83
CA LEU A 280 10.89 -3.95 6.12
C LEU A 280 11.40 -5.38 6.09
N GLU A 281 11.91 -5.78 4.93
CA GLU A 281 12.76 -6.95 4.86
C GLU A 281 13.98 -6.74 5.74
N VAL A 282 14.25 -7.74 6.55
CA VAL A 282 15.51 -7.79 7.27
C VAL A 282 16.50 -8.48 6.33
N PRO A 283 17.66 -7.89 6.00
CA PRO A 283 18.63 -8.56 5.16
C PRO A 283 18.96 -9.93 5.73
N GLU A 284 18.95 -10.97 4.88
CA GLU A 284 19.27 -12.36 5.29
C GLU A 284 20.64 -12.47 5.98
N THR A 285 21.56 -11.57 5.63
CA THR A 285 22.91 -11.45 6.20
C THR A 285 22.95 -10.81 7.60
N LYS A 286 21.82 -10.28 8.08
CA LYS A 286 21.75 -9.59 9.36
C LYS A 286 21.57 -10.59 10.50
N TYR A 287 22.36 -10.41 11.55
CA TYR A 287 22.15 -11.11 12.81
C TYR A 287 20.99 -10.47 13.60
N VAL A 288 20.03 -11.29 14.02
CA VAL A 288 18.86 -10.87 14.80
C VAL A 288 18.92 -11.42 16.23
N PRO A 289 18.43 -10.68 17.24
CA PRO A 289 18.43 -11.14 18.62
C PRO A 289 17.46 -12.32 18.78
N LEU A 290 18.00 -13.53 18.97
CA LEU A 290 17.27 -14.80 18.87
C LEU A 290 16.04 -14.84 19.80
N SER A 291 16.25 -14.70 21.10
CA SER A 291 15.18 -14.82 22.09
C SER A 291 14.14 -13.70 22.00
N ARG A 292 14.52 -12.50 21.55
CA ARG A 292 13.56 -11.40 21.32
C ARG A 292 12.71 -11.68 20.10
N THR A 293 13.34 -12.08 19.00
CA THR A 293 12.67 -12.38 17.74
C THR A 293 11.68 -13.51 17.94
N LEU A 294 12.12 -14.65 18.47
CA LEU A 294 11.25 -15.80 18.74
C LEU A 294 10.05 -15.43 19.61
N ARG A 295 10.23 -14.68 20.70
CA ARG A 295 9.14 -14.27 21.59
C ARG A 295 8.07 -13.45 20.85
N GLN A 296 8.49 -12.57 19.94
CA GLN A 296 7.56 -11.78 19.12
C GLN A 296 6.83 -12.64 18.08
N LEU A 297 7.44 -13.71 17.61
CA LEU A 297 6.83 -14.70 16.71
C LEU A 297 5.98 -15.76 17.46
N GLY A 298 5.94 -15.74 18.79
CA GLY A 298 5.23 -16.74 19.61
C GLY A 298 6.03 -18.01 19.91
N GLY A 299 7.34 -18.00 19.66
CA GLY A 299 8.28 -19.05 20.09
C GLY A 299 9.16 -18.62 21.25
N PHE A 300 10.08 -19.49 21.66
CA PHE A 300 11.10 -19.16 22.65
C PHE A 300 12.37 -19.97 22.43
N ALA A 301 13.47 -19.49 22.99
CA ALA A 301 14.74 -20.20 23.02
C ALA A 301 15.25 -20.34 24.45
N THR A 302 15.69 -21.53 24.82
CA THR A 302 16.31 -21.87 26.09
C THR A 302 17.66 -22.54 25.86
N GLN A 303 18.55 -22.47 26.84
CA GLN A 303 19.81 -23.21 26.81
C GLN A 303 19.62 -24.50 27.60
N THR A 304 20.10 -25.62 27.06
CA THR A 304 20.09 -26.92 27.73
C THR A 304 21.25 -27.01 28.71
N GLU A 305 21.20 -27.98 29.64
CA GLU A 305 22.31 -28.28 30.57
C GLU A 305 23.60 -28.67 29.83
N SER A 306 23.47 -29.25 28.63
CA SER A 306 24.59 -29.59 27.73
C SER A 306 25.16 -28.39 26.94
N GLY A 307 24.63 -27.18 27.16
CA GLY A 307 25.06 -25.96 26.47
C GLY A 307 24.47 -25.75 25.07
N GLN A 308 23.65 -26.67 24.57
CA GLN A 308 22.93 -26.51 23.30
C GLN A 308 21.79 -25.50 23.43
N LEU A 309 21.39 -24.91 22.31
CA LEU A 309 20.22 -24.02 22.25
C LEU A 309 19.01 -24.79 21.76
N GLN A 310 17.95 -24.80 22.55
CA GLN A 310 16.66 -25.34 22.16
C GLN A 310 15.78 -24.18 21.68
N ILE A 311 15.32 -24.25 20.43
CA ILE A 311 14.34 -23.34 19.85
C ILE A 311 13.00 -24.06 19.80
N GLN A 312 11.98 -23.49 20.42
CA GLN A 312 10.60 -23.95 20.30
C GLN A 312 9.79 -22.93 19.51
N TYR A 313 9.10 -23.40 18.47
CA TYR A 313 8.23 -22.60 17.64
C TYR A 313 7.07 -23.44 17.12
N LYS A 314 5.83 -22.98 17.36
CA LYS A 314 4.61 -23.78 17.17
C LYS A 314 4.78 -25.14 17.88
N ASP A 315 4.48 -26.25 17.20
CA ASP A 315 4.59 -27.61 17.73
C ASP A 315 5.97 -28.26 17.47
N GLN A 316 6.96 -27.48 17.00
CA GLN A 316 8.29 -27.97 16.65
C GLN A 316 9.34 -27.53 17.66
N VAL A 317 10.31 -28.41 17.91
CA VAL A 317 11.47 -28.17 18.78
C VAL A 317 12.74 -28.48 18.02
N TYR A 318 13.63 -27.50 17.93
CA TYR A 318 14.92 -27.62 17.27
C TYR A 318 16.05 -27.52 18.28
N LEU A 319 16.95 -28.49 18.27
CA LEU A 319 18.21 -28.44 19.01
C LEU A 319 19.30 -27.90 18.09
N VAL A 320 19.77 -26.70 18.41
CA VAL A 320 20.84 -25.99 17.72
C VAL A 320 22.16 -26.29 18.41
N SER A 321 23.08 -26.88 17.66
CA SER A 321 24.44 -27.17 18.10
C SER A 321 25.40 -26.11 17.55
N PRO A 322 25.96 -25.22 18.39
CA PRO A 322 26.86 -24.16 17.95
C PRO A 322 28.09 -24.71 17.19
N ASP A 323 28.65 -25.83 17.66
CA ASP A 323 29.90 -26.39 17.13
C ASP A 323 29.75 -27.06 15.77
N THR A 324 28.58 -27.64 15.50
CA THR A 324 28.34 -28.40 14.26
C THR A 324 27.59 -27.61 13.20
N LEU A 325 27.18 -26.37 13.51
CA LEU A 325 26.36 -25.55 12.63
C LEU A 325 25.12 -26.30 12.12
N THR A 326 24.45 -27.03 13.01
CA THR A 326 23.22 -27.74 12.68
C THR A 326 22.11 -27.45 13.67
N ALA A 327 20.88 -27.38 13.15
CA ALA A 327 19.65 -27.42 13.92
C ALA A 327 18.91 -28.72 13.60
N LYS A 328 18.48 -29.46 14.63
CA LYS A 328 17.83 -30.77 14.46
C LYS A 328 16.44 -30.77 15.09
N SER A 329 15.44 -31.24 14.35
CA SER A 329 14.09 -31.55 14.87
C SER A 329 13.73 -32.98 14.42
N GLY A 330 13.71 -33.92 15.35
CA GLY A 330 13.54 -35.34 15.04
C GLY A 330 14.57 -35.84 13.99
N PRO A 331 14.14 -36.43 12.86
CA PRO A 331 15.04 -36.88 11.79
C PRO A 331 15.53 -35.74 10.89
N SER A 332 14.93 -34.55 10.96
CA SER A 332 15.27 -33.42 10.10
C SER A 332 16.52 -32.72 10.60
N VAL A 333 17.46 -32.47 9.69
CA VAL A 333 18.71 -31.74 9.96
C VAL A 333 18.78 -30.53 9.03
N ILE A 334 18.89 -29.35 9.62
CA ILE A 334 19.06 -28.08 8.91
C ILE A 334 20.50 -27.63 9.13
N ARG A 335 21.22 -27.37 8.04
CA ARG A 335 22.58 -26.84 8.08
C ARG A 335 22.51 -25.31 8.16
N LEU A 336 23.21 -24.76 9.13
CA LEU A 336 23.33 -23.32 9.34
C LEU A 336 24.49 -22.77 8.53
N GLU A 337 24.34 -21.56 7.99
CA GLU A 337 25.38 -20.87 7.23
C GLU A 337 26.41 -20.21 8.13
N SER A 338 26.05 -19.85 9.36
CA SER A 338 26.97 -19.18 10.27
C SER A 338 26.75 -19.56 11.73
N PRO A 339 27.82 -19.51 12.56
CA PRO A 339 27.68 -19.72 13.99
C PRO A 339 26.80 -18.64 14.62
N LEU A 340 26.16 -19.03 15.73
CA LEU A 340 25.51 -18.09 16.63
C LEU A 340 26.54 -17.09 17.18
N GLN A 341 26.11 -15.86 17.37
CA GLN A 341 26.93 -14.83 17.99
C GLN A 341 26.38 -14.47 19.36
N GLU A 342 27.27 -14.35 20.34
CA GLU A 342 26.91 -13.83 21.65
C GLU A 342 27.34 -12.36 21.75
N ARG A 343 26.43 -11.48 22.17
CA ARG A 343 26.74 -10.08 22.43
C ARG A 343 26.03 -9.66 23.72
N ASN A 344 26.79 -9.27 24.74
CA ASN A 344 26.27 -8.87 26.06
C ASN A 344 25.31 -9.90 26.68
N GLY A 345 25.70 -11.18 26.67
CA GLY A 345 24.89 -12.28 27.24
C GLY A 345 23.62 -12.60 26.46
N LYS A 346 23.49 -12.11 25.21
CA LYS A 346 22.35 -12.38 24.33
C LYS A 346 22.81 -13.09 23.07
N ASN A 347 22.08 -14.13 22.71
CA ASN A 347 22.32 -14.88 21.48
C ASN A 347 21.71 -14.17 20.27
N TYR A 348 22.49 -14.13 19.20
CA TYR A 348 22.11 -13.64 17.89
C TYR A 348 22.29 -14.77 16.89
N ILE A 349 21.33 -14.91 16.00
CA ILE A 349 21.35 -15.88 14.91
C ILE A 349 21.30 -15.13 13.59
N LEU A 350 21.97 -15.66 12.56
CA LEU A 350 21.81 -15.17 11.21
C LEU A 350 20.33 -15.30 10.81
N LEU A 351 19.73 -14.25 10.26
CA LEU A 351 18.30 -14.27 9.95
C LEU A 351 17.94 -15.45 9.04
N LYS A 352 18.74 -15.69 7.99
CA LYS A 352 18.51 -16.79 7.05
C LYS A 352 18.47 -18.16 7.74
N ASP A 353 19.34 -18.37 8.72
CA ASP A 353 19.37 -19.60 9.50
C ASP A 353 18.10 -19.73 10.35
N LEU A 354 17.65 -18.64 10.98
CA LEU A 354 16.40 -18.62 11.72
C LEU A 354 15.19 -18.89 10.81
N GLU A 355 15.06 -18.21 9.68
CA GLU A 355 14.00 -18.44 8.71
C GLU A 355 14.00 -19.88 8.20
N SER A 356 15.18 -20.47 7.96
CA SER A 356 15.31 -21.88 7.56
C SER A 356 14.82 -22.83 8.66
N ILE A 357 15.10 -22.52 9.92
CA ILE A 357 14.60 -23.28 11.08
C ILE A 357 13.08 -23.17 11.20
N LEU A 358 12.52 -21.96 11.07
CA LEU A 358 11.09 -21.71 11.29
C LEU A 358 10.22 -22.09 10.07
N GLY A 359 10.82 -22.17 8.88
CA GLY A 359 10.11 -22.36 7.62
C GLY A 359 9.29 -21.13 7.20
N GLU A 360 9.54 -19.96 7.79
CA GLU A 360 8.79 -18.73 7.53
C GLU A 360 9.73 -17.55 7.28
N LYS A 361 9.33 -16.66 6.36
CA LYS A 361 10.02 -15.38 6.15
C LYS A 361 9.67 -14.41 7.27
N ILE A 362 10.69 -13.73 7.79
CA ILE A 362 10.58 -12.79 8.90
C ILE A 362 10.76 -11.38 8.38
N VAL A 363 9.81 -10.51 8.70
CA VAL A 363 9.87 -9.06 8.44
C VAL A 363 10.02 -8.30 9.75
N PHE A 364 10.50 -7.06 9.65
CA PHE A 364 10.67 -6.18 10.80
C PHE A 364 9.94 -4.86 10.58
N ASN A 365 9.12 -4.48 11.54
CA ASN A 365 8.54 -3.16 11.59
C ASN A 365 9.49 -2.23 12.39
N PRO A 366 10.17 -1.26 11.73
CA PRO A 366 11.12 -0.36 12.40
C PRO A 366 10.44 0.60 13.37
N ASN A 367 9.21 1.00 13.08
CA ASN A 367 8.46 1.96 13.89
C ASN A 367 8.01 1.35 15.21
N ARG A 368 7.64 0.07 15.19
CA ARG A 368 7.18 -0.68 16.38
C ARG A 368 8.29 -1.50 17.04
N HIS A 369 9.43 -1.67 16.36
CA HIS A 369 10.51 -2.56 16.77
C HIS A 369 10.04 -4.01 17.01
N VAL A 370 9.22 -4.51 16.09
CA VAL A 370 8.60 -5.85 16.14
C VAL A 370 8.98 -6.67 14.92
N TYR A 371 9.39 -7.92 15.16
CA TYR A 371 9.52 -8.97 14.15
C TYR A 371 8.20 -9.71 14.00
N GLN A 372 7.82 -10.01 12.76
CA GLN A 372 6.61 -10.74 12.42
C GLN A 372 6.92 -11.73 11.30
N THR A 373 6.11 -12.76 11.14
CA THR A 373 6.19 -13.60 9.96
C THR A 373 5.33 -13.04 8.84
N ARG A 374 5.78 -13.19 7.60
CA ARG A 374 5.00 -12.78 6.44
C ARG A 374 3.88 -13.79 6.24
N GLN A 375 2.69 -13.50 6.78
CA GLN A 375 1.49 -14.26 6.41
C GLN A 375 1.15 -13.94 4.96
N ALA A 376 0.97 -14.95 4.11
CA ALA A 376 0.34 -14.74 2.82
C ALA A 376 -1.07 -14.15 3.05
N PRO A 377 -1.56 -13.24 2.20
CA PRO A 377 -2.92 -12.73 2.31
C PRO A 377 -3.88 -13.91 2.44
N THR A 378 -4.48 -14.06 3.61
CA THR A 378 -5.55 -15.02 3.76
C THR A 378 -6.72 -14.38 3.04
N VAL A 379 -7.06 -14.89 1.86
CA VAL A 379 -8.36 -14.62 1.25
C VAL A 379 -9.36 -15.01 2.33
N LYS A 380 -9.92 -14.01 3.03
CA LYS A 380 -11.03 -14.28 3.94
C LYS A 380 -12.13 -14.79 3.03
N ALA A 381 -12.34 -16.09 3.03
CA ALA A 381 -13.59 -16.66 2.55
C ALA A 381 -14.69 -15.85 3.25
N SER A 382 -15.45 -15.09 2.48
CA SER A 382 -16.60 -14.36 2.99
C SER A 382 -17.49 -15.39 3.69
N ARG A 383 -17.72 -15.20 4.99
CA ARG A 383 -18.85 -15.83 5.65
C ARG A 383 -20.15 -15.19 5.17
#